data_AF-A0A091GBF8-F1
#
_entry.id   AF-A0A091GBF8-F1
#
_cell.length_a   1.000
_cell.length_b   1.000
_cell.length_c   1.000
_cell.angle_alpha   90.00
_cell.angle_beta   90.00
_cell.angle_gamma   90.00
#
_symmetry.space_group_name_H-M   'P 1'
#
loop_
_entity.id
_entity.type
_entity.pdbx_description
1 polymer ?
#
loop_
_entity_poly.entity_id
_entity_poly.type
_entity_poly.pdbx_seq_one_letter_code
_entity_poly.pdbx_strand_id
1 'polypeptide(L)'
;MLPSAAVYYFPWEVNSSVPEGEALRTFGKLCSYNLVRSEAVLTAQHSSAQHRVCVNTEFVEPFQAQLGSRYLVVGEVEHREGEGPVLKARILTCVEGMNVPLLEEAIQEQRKYFSKRQE
;
A
#
# COMPACT_ATOMS: atom_id res chain seq x y z
N MET A 1 -10.30 22.19 3.70
CA MET A 1 -9.81 21.09 4.57
C MET A 1 -8.86 20.23 3.76
N LEU A 2 -7.78 19.72 4.35
CA LEU A 2 -6.77 18.88 3.68
C LEU A 2 -7.03 17.39 3.98
N PRO A 3 -6.58 16.45 3.11
CA PRO A 3 -6.72 15.02 3.37
C PRO A 3 -5.89 14.59 4.58
N SER A 4 -6.32 13.51 5.25
CA SER A 4 -5.58 12.90 6.35
C SER A 4 -4.18 12.45 5.91
N ALA A 5 -3.22 12.55 6.82
CA ALA A 5 -1.88 12.06 6.59
C ALA A 5 -1.88 10.53 6.47
N ALA A 6 -1.23 10.02 5.43
CA ALA A 6 -1.13 8.59 5.19
C ALA A 6 -0.08 7.94 6.10
N VAL A 7 -0.52 7.09 7.02
CA VAL A 7 0.38 6.34 7.92
C VAL A 7 0.99 5.16 7.16
N TYR A 8 2.26 4.82 7.47
CA TYR A 8 2.89 3.65 6.89
C TYR A 8 2.30 2.37 7.49
N TYR A 9 1.83 1.48 6.62
CA TYR A 9 1.48 0.10 6.94
C TYR A 9 2.29 -0.85 6.07
N PHE A 10 2.80 -1.91 6.69
CA PHE A 10 3.40 -3.00 5.93
C PHE A 10 2.31 -3.75 5.15
N PRO A 11 2.65 -4.37 4.01
CA PRO A 11 1.65 -5.02 3.17
C PRO A 11 0.88 -6.16 3.87
N TRP A 12 1.52 -6.81 4.84
CA TRP A 12 0.91 -7.85 5.67
C TRP A 12 0.00 -7.33 6.78
N GLU A 13 0.03 -6.04 7.09
CA GLU A 13 -0.82 -5.40 8.10
C GLU A 13 -2.15 -4.88 7.50
N VAL A 14 -2.18 -4.63 6.18
CA VAL A 14 -3.32 -4.00 5.49
C VAL A 14 -4.59 -4.87 5.57
N ASN A 15 -4.46 -6.18 5.40
CA ASN A 15 -5.63 -7.07 5.33
C ASN A 15 -6.22 -7.44 6.69
N SER A 16 -5.51 -7.20 7.79
CA SER A 16 -5.90 -7.71 9.11
C SER A 16 -6.42 -6.63 10.06
N SER A 17 -6.19 -5.34 9.77
CA SER A 17 -6.17 -4.35 10.85
C SER A 17 -6.55 -2.91 10.48
N VAL A 18 -6.95 -2.62 9.23
CA VAL A 18 -7.20 -1.22 8.83
C VAL A 18 -8.69 -0.93 8.61
N PRO A 19 -9.28 0.00 9.39
CA PRO A 19 -10.63 0.53 9.19
C PRO A 19 -10.89 1.13 7.81
N GLU A 20 -12.16 1.09 7.39
CA GLU A 20 -12.61 1.81 6.21
C GLU A 20 -12.38 3.32 6.34
N GLY A 21 -12.00 3.96 5.24
CA GLY A 21 -11.72 5.40 5.17
C GLY A 21 -10.36 5.81 5.73
N GLU A 22 -9.59 4.90 6.34
CA GLU A 22 -8.25 5.23 6.83
C GLU A 22 -7.30 5.51 5.67
N ALA A 23 -6.57 6.62 5.76
CA ALA A 23 -5.52 6.98 4.83
C ALA A 23 -4.22 6.27 5.19
N LEU A 24 -3.69 5.47 4.27
CA LEU A 24 -2.44 4.74 4.46
C LEU A 24 -1.51 4.85 3.27
N ARG A 25 -0.25 4.48 3.52
CA ARG A 25 0.74 4.21 2.48
C ARG A 25 1.40 2.88 2.72
N THR A 26 1.57 2.13 1.63
CA THR A 26 2.20 0.81 1.64
C THR A 26 2.95 0.60 0.33
N PHE A 27 3.61 -0.54 0.18
CA PHE A 27 4.43 -0.87 -0.97
C PHE A 27 4.20 -2.31 -1.44
N GLY A 28 4.66 -2.63 -2.64
CA GLY A 28 4.67 -4.02 -3.09
C GLY A 28 5.08 -4.16 -4.53
N LYS A 29 5.34 -5.39 -4.94
CA LYS A 29 5.66 -5.74 -6.33
C LYS A 29 4.35 -5.86 -7.13
N LEU A 30 4.23 -5.10 -8.22
CA LEU A 30 3.08 -5.16 -9.11
C LEU A 30 3.00 -6.54 -9.77
N CYS A 31 1.96 -7.30 -9.45
CA CYS A 31 1.76 -8.66 -9.95
C CYS A 31 0.81 -8.69 -11.15
N SER A 32 -0.25 -7.88 -11.13
CA SER A 32 -1.22 -7.78 -12.21
C SER A 32 -1.88 -6.41 -12.23
N TYR A 33 -2.39 -6.02 -13.39
CA TYR A 33 -3.20 -4.82 -13.58
C TYR A 33 -4.33 -5.11 -14.56
N ASN A 34 -5.57 -4.83 -14.14
CA ASN A 34 -6.77 -4.91 -14.94
C ASN A 34 -7.26 -3.50 -15.25
N LEU A 35 -6.99 -3.06 -16.48
CA LEU A 35 -7.39 -1.74 -16.98
C LEU A 35 -8.91 -1.54 -17.02
N VAL A 36 -9.69 -2.59 -17.30
CA VAL A 36 -11.16 -2.49 -17.40
C VAL A 36 -11.80 -2.23 -16.03
N ARG A 37 -11.19 -2.74 -14.96
CA ARG A 37 -11.64 -2.54 -13.57
C ARG A 37 -10.90 -1.42 -12.84
N SER A 38 -9.93 -0.78 -13.48
CA SER A 38 -8.95 0.10 -12.82
C SER A 38 -8.42 -0.51 -11.52
N GLU A 39 -7.91 -1.76 -11.60
CA GLU A 39 -7.49 -2.52 -10.42
C GLU A 39 -6.11 -3.14 -10.60
N ALA A 40 -5.20 -2.83 -9.68
CA ALA A 40 -3.87 -3.41 -9.59
C ALA A 40 -3.74 -4.30 -8.35
N VAL A 41 -2.90 -5.32 -8.44
CA VAL A 41 -2.55 -6.19 -7.30
C VAL A 41 -1.06 -6.05 -7.01
N LEU A 42 -0.75 -5.56 -5.82
CA LEU A 42 0.61 -5.55 -5.28
C LEU A 42 0.84 -6.78 -4.39
N THR A 43 2.06 -7.29 -4.39
CA THR A 43 2.46 -8.44 -3.59
C THR A 43 3.72 -8.17 -2.77
N ALA A 44 3.79 -8.75 -1.58
CA ALA A 44 4.98 -8.75 -0.74
C ALA A 44 5.15 -10.12 -0.08
N GLN A 45 6.40 -10.51 0.20
CA GLN A 45 6.73 -11.76 0.89
C GLN A 45 7.08 -11.44 2.34
N HIS A 46 6.46 -12.16 3.29
CA HIS A 46 6.76 -12.03 4.71
C HIS A 46 6.54 -13.37 5.42
N SER A 47 7.50 -13.82 6.23
CA SER A 47 7.41 -15.07 7.01
C SER A 47 6.93 -16.31 6.21
N SER A 48 7.44 -16.48 4.98
CA SER A 48 7.07 -17.54 4.02
C SER A 48 5.67 -17.44 3.41
N ALA A 49 4.91 -16.39 3.71
CA ALA A 49 3.61 -16.10 3.12
C ALA A 49 3.68 -14.94 2.11
N GLN A 50 2.91 -15.06 1.04
CA GLN A 50 2.69 -13.96 0.10
C GLN A 50 1.45 -13.17 0.51
N HIS A 51 1.63 -11.88 0.76
CA HIS A 51 0.55 -10.95 1.08
C HIS A 51 0.18 -10.16 -0.17
N ARG A 52 -1.13 -9.95 -0.36
CA ARG A 52 -1.71 -9.24 -1.50
C ARG A 52 -2.36 -7.95 -1.02
N VAL A 53 -2.13 -6.86 -1.75
CA VAL A 53 -2.82 -5.57 -1.56
C VAL A 53 -3.51 -5.23 -2.88
N CYS A 54 -4.84 -5.16 -2.87
CA CYS A 54 -5.64 -4.71 -4.00
C CYS A 54 -5.65 -3.18 -4.03
N VAL A 55 -5.46 -2.60 -5.20
CA VAL A 55 -5.37 -1.15 -5.39
C VAL A 55 -6.34 -0.73 -6.48
N ASN A 56 -7.28 0.16 -6.15
CA ASN A 56 -8.08 0.85 -7.15
C ASN A 56 -7.23 2.00 -7.74
N THR A 57 -7.04 1.99 -9.05
CA THR A 57 -6.17 2.91 -9.80
C THR A 57 -6.92 4.01 -10.55
N GLU A 58 -8.25 4.13 -10.39
CA GLU A 58 -9.12 5.06 -11.12
C GLU A 58 -8.61 6.52 -11.12
N PHE A 59 -7.99 6.98 -10.04
CA PHE A 59 -7.48 8.35 -9.91
C PHE A 59 -6.00 8.54 -10.24
N VAL A 60 -5.28 7.44 -10.53
CA VAL A 60 -3.85 7.45 -10.85
C VAL A 60 -3.57 6.97 -12.27
N GLU A 61 -4.63 6.80 -13.07
CA GLU A 61 -4.56 6.53 -14.49
C GLU A 61 -4.46 7.85 -15.29
N PRO A 62 -3.73 7.85 -16.43
CA PRO A 62 -2.92 6.76 -16.96
C PRO A 62 -1.57 6.63 -16.23
N PHE A 63 -1.07 5.40 -16.10
CA PHE A 63 0.31 5.14 -15.68
C PHE A 63 0.90 3.97 -16.46
N GLN A 64 2.23 3.91 -16.56
CA GLN A 64 2.90 2.76 -17.15
C GLN A 64 2.98 1.62 -16.13
N ALA A 65 2.17 0.58 -16.32
CA ALA A 65 2.14 -0.61 -15.47
C ALA A 65 3.34 -1.52 -15.75
N GLN A 66 4.42 -1.35 -14.99
CA GLN A 66 5.64 -2.15 -15.09
C GLN A 66 5.52 -3.40 -14.19
N LEU A 67 5.01 -4.49 -14.77
CA LEU A 67 4.87 -5.76 -14.07
C LEU A 67 6.21 -6.21 -13.48
N GLY A 68 6.12 -6.74 -12.26
CA GLY A 68 7.29 -7.20 -11.51
C GLY A 68 8.13 -6.09 -10.88
N SER A 69 7.79 -4.82 -11.08
CA SER A 69 8.47 -3.71 -10.42
C SER A 69 7.82 -3.36 -9.09
N ARG A 70 8.59 -2.72 -8.21
CA ARG A 70 8.07 -2.24 -6.92
C ARG A 70 7.32 -0.94 -7.08
N TYR A 71 6.20 -0.83 -6.38
CA TYR A 71 5.39 0.37 -6.31
C TYR A 71 5.17 0.79 -4.87
N LEU A 72 5.16 2.09 -4.63
CA LEU A 72 4.62 2.72 -3.42
C LEU A 72 3.23 3.25 -3.76
N VAL A 73 2.27 3.03 -2.87
CA VAL A 73 0.90 3.49 -3.00
C VAL A 73 0.49 4.31 -1.78
N VAL A 74 -0.23 5.40 -2.02
CA VAL A 74 -0.87 6.23 -0.99
C VAL A 74 -2.35 6.34 -1.33
N GLY A 75 -3.23 6.06 -0.37
CA GLY A 75 -4.65 6.04 -0.63
C GLY A 75 -5.49 5.81 0.62
N GLU A 76 -6.80 5.67 0.39
CA GLU A 76 -7.80 5.37 1.41
C GLU A 76 -8.27 3.92 1.30
N VAL A 77 -8.50 3.27 2.43
CA VAL A 77 -9.09 1.92 2.43
C VAL A 77 -10.58 1.99 2.13
N GLU A 78 -11.02 1.25 1.12
CA GLU A 78 -12.42 1.00 0.80
C GLU A 78 -12.73 -0.47 1.03
N HIS A 79 -13.86 -0.77 1.68
CA HIS A 79 -14.37 -2.13 1.81
C HIS A 79 -15.41 -2.39 0.73
N ARG A 80 -15.23 -3.46 -0.04
CA ARG A 80 -16.20 -3.89 -1.06
C ARG A 80 -16.92 -5.13 -0.55
N GLU A 81 -18.25 -5.17 -0.73
CA GLU A 81 -19.05 -6.32 -0.29
C GLU A 81 -18.52 -7.63 -0.90
N GLY A 82 -18.17 -8.58 -0.03
CA GLY A 82 -17.66 -9.90 -0.45
C GLY A 82 -16.22 -9.93 -0.96
N GLU A 83 -15.52 -8.78 -1.00
CA GLU A 83 -14.10 -8.69 -1.34
C GLU A 83 -13.27 -8.23 -0.11
N GLY A 84 -11.95 -8.42 -0.14
CA GLY A 84 -11.04 -7.88 0.87
C GLY A 84 -10.90 -6.34 0.75
N PRO A 85 -10.18 -5.69 1.68
CA PRO A 85 -9.94 -4.25 1.60
C PRO A 85 -9.22 -3.88 0.29
N VAL A 86 -9.70 -2.82 -0.35
CA VAL A 86 -9.12 -2.25 -1.58
C VAL A 86 -8.60 -0.86 -1.26
N LEU A 87 -7.35 -0.57 -1.64
CA LEU A 87 -6.76 0.74 -1.43
C LEU A 87 -7.05 1.63 -2.64
N LYS A 88 -7.87 2.67 -2.44
CA LYS A 88 -8.13 3.67 -3.47
C LYS A 88 -6.96 4.64 -3.58
N ALA A 89 -6.14 4.45 -4.61
CA ALA A 89 -4.92 5.20 -4.77
C ALA A 89 -5.19 6.67 -5.12
N ARG A 90 -4.56 7.57 -4.39
CA ARG A 90 -4.33 8.96 -4.81
C ARG A 90 -2.93 9.15 -5.39
N ILE A 91 -2.00 8.29 -5.01
CA ILE A 91 -0.64 8.24 -5.56
C ILE A 91 -0.27 6.78 -5.77
N LEU A 92 0.27 6.46 -6.94
CA LEU A 92 0.89 5.17 -7.26
C LEU A 92 2.19 5.45 -8.01
N THR A 93 3.33 5.06 -7.45
CA THR A 93 4.65 5.42 -7.99
C THR A 93 5.52 4.18 -8.13
N CYS A 94 6.06 3.96 -9.33
CA CYS A 94 7.08 2.94 -9.55
C CYS A 94 8.37 3.38 -8.84
N VAL A 95 8.85 2.54 -7.92
CA VAL A 95 10.04 2.76 -7.09
C VAL A 95 11.03 1.61 -7.28
N GLU A 96 11.17 1.16 -8.53
CA GLU A 96 12.11 0.10 -8.84
C GLU A 96 13.55 0.49 -8.47
N GLY A 97 14.31 -0.46 -7.91
CA GLY A 97 15.62 -0.18 -7.32
C GLY A 97 15.60 0.32 -5.87
N MET A 98 14.43 0.58 -5.27
CA MET A 98 14.34 0.95 -3.85
C MET A 98 14.83 -0.16 -2.93
N ASN A 99 15.64 0.22 -1.93
CA ASN A 99 16.10 -0.67 -0.86
C ASN A 99 14.96 -0.93 0.14
N VAL A 100 14.17 -1.98 -0.10
CA VAL A 100 13.01 -2.34 0.74
C VAL A 100 13.40 -2.65 2.19
N PRO A 101 14.45 -3.45 2.49
CA PRO A 101 14.86 -3.68 3.87
C PRO A 101 15.14 -2.37 4.64
N LEU A 102 15.80 -1.40 4.00
CA LEU A 102 16.08 -0.10 4.64
C LEU A 102 14.80 0.73 4.84
N LEU A 103 13.85 0.66 3.91
CA LEU A 103 12.53 1.27 4.09
C LEU A 103 11.80 0.66 5.29
N GLU A 104 11.82 -0.66 5.43
CA GLU A 104 11.19 -1.37 6.54
C GLU A 104 11.80 -0.98 7.89
N GLU A 105 13.14 -0.90 7.97
CA GLU A 105 13.86 -0.41 9.14
C GLU A 105 13.46 1.03 9.49
N ALA A 106 13.41 1.93 8.49
CA ALA A 106 13.02 3.32 8.70
C ALA A 106 11.59 3.46 9.25
N ILE A 107 10.65 2.63 8.75
CA ILE A 107 9.27 2.59 9.27
C ILE A 107 9.26 2.12 10.73
N GLN A 108 10.02 1.09 11.06
CA GLN A 108 10.12 0.58 12.43
C GLN A 108 10.71 1.63 13.39
N GLU A 109 11.79 2.31 13.01
CA GLU A 109 12.39 3.35 13.84
C GLU A 109 11.46 4.55 14.04
N GLN A 110 10.74 4.97 12.98
CA GLN A 110 9.71 6.00 13.10
C GLN A 110 8.63 5.61 14.12
N ARG A 111 8.09 4.38 14.03
CA ARG A 111 7.09 3.88 14.97
C ARG A 111 7.62 3.86 16.40
N LYS A 112 8.84 3.33 16.62
CA LYS A 112 9.49 3.30 17.94
C LYS A 112 9.63 4.70 18.55
N TYR A 113 10.03 5.69 17.75
CA TYR A 113 10.13 7.07 18.21
C TYR A 113 8.79 7.64 18.67
N PHE A 114 7.72 7.45 17.88
CA PHE A 114 6.40 7.95 18.24
C PHE A 114 5.81 7.25 19.47
N SER A 115 6.02 5.93 19.64
CA SER A 115 5.57 5.21 20.83
C SER A 115 6.21 5.76 22.11
N LYS A 116 7.53 6.00 22.10
CA LYS A 116 8.26 6.56 23.26
C LYS A 116 7.82 7.98 23.64
N ARG A 117 7.17 8.71 22.73
CA ARG A 117 6.71 10.08 22.96
C ARG A 117 5.30 10.16 23.55
N GLN A 118 4.58 9.03 23.53
CA GLN A 118 3.24 8.89 24.07
C GLN A 118 3.21 8.27 25.47
N GLU A 119 4.35 7.70 25.91
CA GLU A 119 4.67 7.39 27.32
C GLU A 119 5.00 8.67 28.10
#